data_AF-A0A062VFW8-F1
#
_entry.id   AF-A0A062VFW8-F1
#
_cell.length_a   1.000
_cell.length_b   1.000
_cell.length_c   1.000
_cell.angle_alpha   90.00
_cell.angle_beta   90.00
_cell.angle_gamma   90.00
#
_symmetry.space_group_name_H-M   'P 1'
#
loop_
_entity.id
_entity.type
_entity.pdbx_description
1 polymer ?
#
loop_
_entity_poly.entity_id
_entity_poly.type
_entity_poly.pdbx_seq_one_letter_code
_entity_poly.pdbx_strand_id
1 'polypeptide(L)'
;MRMKFYQAGVALAAMLAAAGTASAQGEFSGNVALSSDYVWRGVSQSNGDLAISGGFDYTNGMFYAGTWASSIDFDSDSDANVELDFYGGLAGELANGISWDLGVIYYTYPDTEDDDLDFLEIKGALGYSFESGLSVGGEAYYDIDNKNLYLNATTGYSFTDAFSVDASLGNYQFDDGDDYTNWSIGGTYSALGFGFDLRYWDTDIDGSNLADERVVFTISRSM
;
A
#
# COMPACT_ATOMS: atom_id res chain seq x y z
N MET A 1 -25.59 19.82 4.90
CA MET A 1 -25.57 18.35 4.85
C MET A 1 -24.10 17.97 4.78
N ARG A 2 -23.52 17.45 5.87
CA ARG A 2 -22.08 17.13 5.95
C ARG A 2 -21.86 15.85 5.13
N MET A 3 -21.04 15.92 4.07
CA MET A 3 -20.56 14.72 3.37
C MET A 3 -19.79 13.88 4.39
N LYS A 4 -20.22 12.63 4.57
CA LYS A 4 -19.46 11.62 5.31
C LYS A 4 -18.58 10.94 4.27
N PHE A 5 -17.26 11.09 4.41
CA PHE A 5 -16.30 10.41 3.55
C PHE A 5 -16.29 8.94 3.92
N TYR A 6 -16.55 8.07 2.96
CA TYR A 6 -16.50 6.63 3.11
C TYR A 6 -15.04 6.20 2.95
N GLN A 7 -14.37 5.93 4.07
CA GLN A 7 -13.02 5.35 4.08
C GLN A 7 -13.18 3.83 4.09
N ALA A 8 -12.88 3.17 2.98
CA ALA A 8 -12.88 1.71 2.92
C ALA A 8 -11.84 1.16 1.93
N GLY A 9 -10.87 0.42 2.49
CA GLY A 9 -10.22 -0.76 1.90
C GLY A 9 -9.35 -0.58 0.66
N VAL A 10 -8.04 -0.32 0.86
CA VAL A 10 -6.91 -1.23 0.53
C VAL A 10 -5.76 -0.84 1.46
N ALA A 11 -5.28 -1.78 2.27
CA ALA A 11 -4.18 -1.61 3.22
C ALA A 11 -2.82 -1.56 2.48
N LEU A 12 -2.59 -0.47 1.74
CA LEU A 12 -1.31 0.25 1.59
C LEU A 12 -1.48 1.63 0.91
N ALA A 13 -2.72 2.07 0.62
CA ALA A 13 -2.98 3.42 0.12
C ALA A 13 -4.32 4.00 0.61
N ALA A 14 -4.73 3.66 1.84
CA ALA A 14 -5.85 4.34 2.50
C ALA A 14 -5.42 5.67 3.17
N MET A 15 -4.64 6.49 2.46
CA MET A 15 -4.68 7.96 2.58
C MET A 15 -5.80 8.47 1.66
N LEU A 16 -7.02 7.96 1.86
CA LEU A 16 -8.20 8.69 1.39
C LEU A 16 -8.34 9.89 2.33
N ALA A 17 -7.60 10.94 1.97
CA ALA A 17 -7.73 12.28 2.50
C ALA A 17 -9.23 12.60 2.55
N ALA A 18 -9.73 12.85 3.74
CA ALA A 18 -11.01 13.50 3.88
C ALA A 18 -10.88 14.82 3.11
N ALA A 19 -11.58 14.96 1.98
CA ALA A 19 -11.71 16.23 1.28
C ALA A 19 -12.64 17.17 2.08
N GLY A 20 -12.30 17.42 3.34
CA GLY A 20 -13.07 18.19 4.30
C GLY A 20 -12.42 19.54 4.50
N THR A 21 -12.83 20.52 3.69
CA THR A 21 -12.53 21.97 3.82
C THR A 21 -11.05 22.33 3.80
N ALA A 22 -10.64 23.14 2.81
CA ALA A 22 -9.32 23.77 2.77
C ALA A 22 -9.05 24.52 4.08
N SER A 23 -8.38 23.86 5.02
CA SER A 23 -7.69 24.51 6.12
C SER A 23 -6.54 25.30 5.48
N ALA A 24 -6.38 26.56 5.87
CA ALA A 24 -5.23 27.37 5.44
C ALA A 24 -3.89 26.84 5.98
N GLN A 25 -3.92 25.76 6.76
CA GLN A 25 -2.78 24.98 7.24
C GLN A 25 -2.95 23.53 6.80
N GLY A 26 -1.91 22.94 6.21
CA GLY A 26 -1.89 21.51 5.90
C GLY A 26 -2.06 20.64 7.13
N GLU A 27 -2.44 19.38 6.92
CA GLU A 27 -2.77 18.41 7.94
C GLU A 27 -1.64 17.38 8.07
N PHE A 28 -1.25 17.09 9.31
CA PHE A 28 -0.34 15.99 9.62
C PHE A 28 -1.14 14.81 10.13
N SER A 29 -0.78 13.61 9.69
CA SER A 29 -1.35 12.36 10.19
C SER A 29 -0.25 11.32 10.39
N GLY A 30 -0.56 10.28 11.14
CA GLY A 30 0.37 9.17 11.33
C GLY A 30 -0.35 7.83 11.42
N ASN A 31 0.41 6.75 11.28
CA ASN A 31 -0.13 5.41 11.41
C ASN A 31 0.90 4.43 11.98
N VAL A 32 0.40 3.33 12.52
CA VAL A 32 1.21 2.19 12.96
C VAL A 32 0.45 0.89 12.71
N ALA A 33 1.17 -0.16 12.36
CA ALA A 33 0.65 -1.50 12.19
C ALA A 33 1.60 -2.56 12.75
N LEU A 34 1.02 -3.69 13.14
CA LEU A 34 1.72 -4.93 13.44
C LEU A 34 1.09 -6.03 12.58
N SER A 35 1.89 -6.67 11.75
CA SER A 35 1.48 -7.73 10.83
C SER A 35 2.18 -9.03 11.19
N SER A 36 1.51 -10.17 10.98
CA SER A 36 2.16 -11.49 11.08
C SER A 36 3.22 -11.73 10.01
N ASP A 37 3.17 -10.95 8.93
CA ASP A 37 4.15 -10.89 7.85
C ASP A 37 3.96 -9.57 7.08
N TYR A 38 5.03 -8.95 6.59
CA TYR A 38 4.98 -7.84 5.64
C TYR A 38 5.04 -8.42 4.21
N VAL A 39 3.99 -8.24 3.42
CA VAL A 39 3.93 -8.71 2.03
C VAL A 39 3.88 -7.52 1.08
N TRP A 40 4.83 -7.47 0.15
CA TRP A 40 4.89 -6.49 -0.92
C TRP A 40 4.72 -7.19 -2.27
N ARG A 41 3.66 -6.84 -3.00
CA ARG A 41 3.33 -7.41 -4.32
C ARG A 41 3.31 -8.94 -4.33
N GLY A 42 2.88 -9.56 -3.24
CA GLY A 42 2.80 -11.02 -3.07
C GLY A 42 4.05 -11.67 -2.49
N VAL A 43 5.17 -10.96 -2.38
CA VAL A 43 6.43 -11.46 -1.82
C VAL A 43 6.60 -11.00 -0.38
N SER A 44 6.93 -11.92 0.52
CA SER A 44 7.23 -11.62 1.92
C SER A 44 8.52 -10.82 2.01
N GLN A 45 8.46 -9.72 2.73
CA GLN A 45 9.55 -8.82 3.03
C GLN A 45 10.06 -9.01 4.46
N SER A 46 9.43 -9.91 5.24
CA SER A 46 9.85 -10.22 6.62
C SER A 46 9.96 -11.72 6.87
N ASN A 47 10.13 -12.53 5.82
CA ASN A 47 10.31 -13.98 5.91
C ASN A 47 9.25 -14.71 6.79
N GLY A 48 8.01 -14.24 6.78
CA GLY A 48 6.94 -14.79 7.63
C GLY A 48 7.03 -14.43 9.11
N ASP A 49 7.97 -13.57 9.51
CA ASP A 49 8.09 -13.02 10.85
C ASP A 49 7.18 -11.80 11.09
N LEU A 50 6.98 -11.48 12.37
CA LEU A 50 6.20 -10.31 12.77
C LEU A 50 6.88 -9.02 12.27
N ALA A 51 6.15 -8.23 11.49
CA ALA A 51 6.60 -6.93 11.02
C ALA A 51 5.87 -5.79 11.73
N ILE A 52 6.63 -4.82 12.25
CA ILE A 52 6.09 -3.54 12.72
C ILE A 52 6.32 -2.48 11.64
N SER A 53 5.28 -1.73 11.32
CA SER A 53 5.36 -0.65 10.34
C SER A 53 4.62 0.60 10.77
N GLY A 54 4.92 1.72 10.15
CA GLY A 54 4.24 2.98 10.42
C GLY A 54 4.78 4.13 9.59
N GLY A 55 4.03 5.23 9.58
CA GLY A 55 4.37 6.38 8.75
C GLY A 55 3.86 7.69 9.31
N PHE A 56 4.38 8.77 8.71
CA PHE A 56 3.95 10.14 8.94
C PHE A 56 3.71 10.84 7.61
N ASP A 57 2.62 11.60 7.56
CA ASP A 57 2.14 12.20 6.34
C ASP A 57 1.78 13.66 6.56
N TYR A 58 1.97 14.45 5.52
CA TYR A 58 1.53 15.82 5.40
C TYR A 58 0.69 15.99 4.15
N THR A 59 -0.49 16.59 4.28
CA THR A 59 -1.36 16.92 3.15
C THR A 59 -1.71 18.40 3.13
N ASN A 60 -1.75 19.00 1.94
CA ASN A 60 -2.17 20.38 1.74
C ASN A 60 -2.81 20.58 0.36
N GLY A 61 -4.13 20.63 0.32
CA GLY A 61 -4.87 20.64 -0.93
C GLY A 61 -4.68 19.31 -1.66
N MET A 62 -4.18 19.36 -2.90
CA MET A 62 -3.86 18.15 -3.67
C MET A 62 -2.49 17.58 -3.33
N PHE A 63 -1.61 18.37 -2.70
CA PHE A 63 -0.25 17.95 -2.41
C PHE A 63 -0.19 17.05 -1.18
N TYR A 64 0.63 16.00 -1.26
CA TYR A 64 1.02 15.22 -0.11
C TYR A 64 2.52 14.90 -0.14
N ALA A 65 3.07 14.66 1.04
CA ALA A 65 4.39 14.07 1.24
C ALA A 65 4.42 13.31 2.55
N GLY A 66 5.23 12.26 2.62
CA GLY A 66 5.30 11.43 3.81
C GLY A 66 6.51 10.52 3.82
N THR A 67 6.59 9.74 4.90
CA THR A 67 7.56 8.68 5.07
C THR A 67 6.88 7.48 5.70
N TRP A 68 7.38 6.30 5.38
CA TRP A 68 6.93 5.04 5.95
C TRP A 68 8.14 4.18 6.26
N ALA A 69 8.05 3.34 7.28
CA ALA A 69 9.09 2.39 7.59
C ALA A 69 8.49 1.07 8.06
N SER A 70 9.23 -0.02 7.84
CA SER A 70 8.94 -1.33 8.41
C SER A 70 10.19 -2.09 8.78
N SER A 71 10.08 -2.97 9.76
CA SER A 71 11.02 -4.07 9.92
C SER A 71 10.90 -5.04 8.75
N ILE A 72 12.03 -5.53 8.24
CA ILE A 72 12.14 -6.48 7.14
C ILE A 72 13.13 -7.60 7.47
N ASP A 73 13.06 -8.68 6.71
CA ASP A 73 13.98 -9.82 6.66
C ASP A 73 13.78 -10.50 5.29
N PHE A 74 14.82 -10.50 4.46
CA PHE A 74 14.79 -11.02 3.09
C PHE A 74 15.30 -12.47 2.97
N ASP A 75 15.43 -13.23 4.06
CA ASP A 75 15.94 -14.61 4.05
C ASP A 75 17.27 -14.74 3.27
N SER A 76 18.14 -13.74 3.40
CA SER A 76 19.37 -13.60 2.64
C SER A 76 20.56 -13.27 3.54
N ASP A 77 21.77 -13.25 2.99
CA ASP A 77 22.98 -12.82 3.71
C ASP A 77 23.07 -11.28 3.86
N SER A 78 22.06 -10.53 3.39
CA SER A 78 21.98 -9.08 3.52
C SER A 78 21.76 -8.67 4.98
N ASP A 79 22.32 -7.52 5.37
CA ASP A 79 22.08 -6.88 6.67
C ASP A 79 20.75 -6.09 6.72
N ALA A 80 19.92 -6.17 5.67
CA ALA A 80 18.64 -5.47 5.54
C ALA A 80 17.68 -5.84 6.67
N ASN A 81 17.39 -4.88 7.55
CA ASN A 81 16.48 -5.07 8.69
C ASN A 81 15.41 -3.97 8.80
N VAL A 82 15.56 -2.88 8.03
CA VAL A 82 14.61 -1.77 7.95
C VAL A 82 14.45 -1.34 6.49
N GLU A 83 13.20 -1.19 6.08
CA GLU A 83 12.82 -0.43 4.88
C GLU A 83 12.37 0.95 5.34
N LEU A 84 12.85 2.00 4.68
CA LEU A 84 12.45 3.38 4.92
C LEU A 84 12.12 4.05 3.58
N ASP A 85 10.89 4.52 3.47
CA ASP A 85 10.39 5.13 2.26
C ASP A 85 10.19 6.62 2.45
N PHE A 86 10.45 7.38 1.38
CA PHE A 86 10.05 8.77 1.26
C PHE A 86 9.19 8.94 0.01
N TYR A 87 8.04 9.58 0.18
CA TYR A 87 7.13 9.75 -0.95
C TYR A 87 6.50 11.14 -0.97
N GLY A 88 6.03 11.51 -2.14
CA GLY A 88 5.24 12.71 -2.34
C GLY A 88 4.56 12.73 -3.68
N GLY A 89 3.50 13.52 -3.78
CA GLY A 89 2.70 13.53 -4.98
C GLY A 89 1.55 14.52 -4.95
N LEU A 90 0.68 14.33 -5.94
CA LEU A 90 -0.59 15.03 -6.08
C LEU A 90 -1.71 14.00 -6.15
N ALA A 91 -2.75 14.19 -5.35
CA ALA A 91 -3.95 13.38 -5.40
C ALA A 91 -5.20 14.26 -5.37
N GLY A 92 -6.29 13.75 -5.93
CA GLY A 92 -7.56 14.47 -5.94
C GLY A 92 -8.71 13.67 -6.51
N GLU A 93 -9.83 14.35 -6.71
CA GLU A 93 -11.04 13.78 -7.27
C GLU A 93 -11.55 14.67 -8.41
N LEU A 94 -11.89 14.05 -9.53
CA LEU A 94 -12.53 14.70 -10.67
C LEU A 94 -14.01 14.96 -10.35
N ALA A 95 -14.62 15.93 -11.04
CA ALA A 95 -16.02 16.31 -10.81
C ALA A 95 -17.04 15.16 -11.04
N ASN A 96 -16.63 14.08 -11.70
CA ASN A 96 -17.43 12.88 -11.92
C ASN A 96 -17.21 11.78 -10.88
N GLY A 97 -16.43 12.03 -9.82
CA GLY A 97 -16.16 11.10 -8.72
C GLY A 97 -14.99 10.14 -8.94
N ILE A 98 -14.25 10.27 -10.05
CA ILE A 98 -13.03 9.48 -10.27
C ILE A 98 -11.90 10.08 -9.42
N SER A 99 -11.34 9.28 -8.52
CA SER A 99 -10.13 9.64 -7.80
C SER A 99 -8.89 9.40 -8.66
N TRP A 100 -7.85 10.20 -8.43
CA TRP A 100 -6.55 10.06 -9.10
C TRP A 100 -5.41 10.36 -8.12
N ASP A 101 -4.27 9.72 -8.34
CA ASP A 101 -3.01 9.95 -7.61
C ASP A 101 -1.84 9.86 -8.60
N LEU A 102 -0.92 10.82 -8.51
CA LEU A 102 0.36 10.81 -9.20
C LEU A 102 1.44 11.09 -8.17
N GLY A 103 2.41 10.18 -8.04
CA GLY A 103 3.41 10.29 -6.99
C GLY A 103 4.77 9.75 -7.38
N VAL A 104 5.72 9.98 -6.48
CA VAL A 104 7.06 9.39 -6.50
C VAL A 104 7.32 8.78 -5.12
N ILE A 105 8.02 7.66 -5.10
CA ILE A 105 8.45 6.94 -3.90
C ILE A 105 9.93 6.64 -4.06
N TYR A 106 10.72 6.93 -3.04
CA TYR A 106 12.11 6.50 -2.92
C TYR A 106 12.17 5.49 -1.78
N TYR A 107 12.52 4.25 -2.11
CA TYR A 107 12.75 3.17 -1.17
C TYR A 107 14.23 3.18 -0.79
N THR A 108 14.51 3.17 0.51
CA THR A 108 15.88 3.03 1.00
C THR A 108 15.98 1.98 2.08
N TYR A 109 17.08 1.25 2.06
CA TYR A 109 17.40 0.16 2.96
C TYR A 109 18.67 0.54 3.73
N PRO A 110 18.55 1.15 4.92
CA PRO A 110 19.71 1.53 5.70
C PRO A 110 20.57 0.32 6.08
N ASP A 111 21.87 0.56 6.23
CA ASP A 111 22.88 -0.45 6.60
C ASP A 111 23.12 -1.56 5.55
N THR A 112 22.66 -1.38 4.30
CA THR A 112 22.87 -2.34 3.18
C THR A 112 23.75 -1.75 2.06
N GLU A 113 24.86 -1.09 2.41
CA GLU A 113 25.71 -0.37 1.44
C GLU A 113 26.27 -1.25 0.30
N ASP A 114 26.36 -2.56 0.52
CA ASP A 114 26.91 -3.53 -0.44
C ASP A 114 25.85 -4.19 -1.35
N ASP A 115 24.55 -4.01 -1.10
CA ASP A 115 23.46 -4.79 -1.73
C ASP A 115 22.65 -4.04 -2.82
N ASP A 116 22.93 -2.73 -3.05
CA ASP A 116 22.27 -1.87 -4.05
C ASP A 116 20.73 -2.02 -4.12
N LEU A 117 20.08 -1.94 -2.96
CA LEU A 117 18.64 -2.19 -2.80
C LEU A 117 17.77 -0.93 -2.98
N ASP A 118 18.37 0.27 -2.97
CA ASP A 118 17.65 1.53 -3.05
C ASP A 118 17.12 1.77 -4.47
N PHE A 119 15.86 2.21 -4.60
CA PHE A 119 15.27 2.53 -5.91
C PHE A 119 14.18 3.60 -5.85
N LEU A 120 13.94 4.24 -6.99
CA LEU A 120 12.94 5.28 -7.19
C LEU A 120 11.80 4.79 -8.08
N GLU A 121 10.57 4.81 -7.57
CA GLU A 121 9.37 4.55 -8.37
C GLU A 121 8.56 5.82 -8.62
N ILE A 122 8.05 5.97 -9.84
CA ILE A 122 6.92 6.87 -10.13
C ILE A 122 5.63 6.06 -10.14
N LYS A 123 4.54 6.64 -9.63
CA LYS A 123 3.24 5.99 -9.58
C LYS A 123 2.13 6.82 -10.22
N GLY A 124 1.14 6.12 -10.74
CA GLY A 124 -0.14 6.68 -11.14
C GLY A 124 -1.29 5.76 -10.77
N ALA A 125 -2.36 6.31 -10.22
CA ALA A 125 -3.53 5.54 -9.84
C ALA A 125 -4.83 6.23 -10.23
N LEU A 126 -5.86 5.43 -10.47
CA LEU A 126 -7.24 5.84 -10.67
C LEU A 126 -8.18 4.96 -9.83
N GLY A 127 -9.24 5.55 -9.30
CA GLY A 127 -10.24 4.82 -8.53
C GLY A 127 -11.64 5.36 -8.70
N TYR A 128 -12.62 4.54 -8.37
CA TYR A 128 -14.03 4.93 -8.32
C TYR A 128 -14.78 4.15 -7.25
N SER A 129 -15.54 4.86 -6.43
CA SER A 129 -16.43 4.27 -5.41
C SER A 129 -17.88 4.53 -5.77
N PHE A 130 -18.65 3.45 -5.88
CA PHE A 130 -20.07 3.49 -6.15
C PHE A 130 -20.87 3.67 -4.85
N GLU A 131 -22.03 4.32 -4.93
CA GLU A 131 -22.95 4.46 -3.79
C GLU A 131 -23.42 3.12 -3.21
N SER A 132 -23.29 2.02 -3.97
CA SER A 132 -23.63 0.66 -3.54
C SER A 132 -22.67 0.07 -2.51
N GLY A 133 -21.53 0.73 -2.26
CA GLY A 133 -20.43 0.21 -1.45
C GLY A 133 -19.36 -0.54 -2.26
N LEU A 134 -19.57 -0.74 -3.56
CA LEU A 134 -18.56 -1.29 -4.47
C LEU A 134 -17.49 -0.23 -4.76
N SER A 135 -16.23 -0.65 -4.83
CA SER A 135 -15.11 0.15 -5.31
C SER A 135 -14.31 -0.62 -6.36
N VAL A 136 -13.69 0.14 -7.27
CA VAL A 136 -12.73 -0.37 -8.26
C VAL A 136 -11.55 0.59 -8.36
N GLY A 137 -10.36 0.04 -8.61
CA GLY A 137 -9.14 0.82 -8.74
C GLY A 137 -8.14 0.18 -9.69
N GLY A 138 -7.22 1.00 -10.17
CA GLY A 138 -6.09 0.57 -10.97
C GLY A 138 -4.87 1.45 -10.69
N GLU A 139 -3.71 0.83 -10.60
CA GLU A 139 -2.46 1.47 -10.24
C GLU A 139 -1.34 1.01 -11.17
N ALA A 140 -0.41 1.91 -11.46
CA ALA A 140 0.80 1.64 -12.22
C ALA A 140 1.99 2.25 -11.48
N TYR A 141 3.05 1.47 -11.32
CA TYR A 141 4.32 1.88 -10.72
C TYR A 141 5.44 1.56 -11.70
N TYR A 142 6.32 2.52 -11.92
CA TYR A 142 7.49 2.33 -12.76
C TYR A 142 8.74 2.66 -11.97
N ASP A 143 9.54 1.63 -11.75
CA ASP A 143 10.87 1.72 -11.15
C ASP A 143 11.84 2.29 -12.19
N ILE A 144 12.38 3.46 -11.88
CA ILE A 144 13.24 4.21 -12.81
C ILE A 144 14.62 3.57 -12.91
N ASP A 145 15.12 3.04 -11.80
CA ASP A 145 16.48 2.52 -11.68
C ASP A 145 16.57 1.12 -12.31
N ASN A 146 15.62 0.25 -11.97
CA ASN A 146 15.57 -1.13 -12.48
C ASN A 146 14.74 -1.29 -13.76
N LYS A 147 14.01 -0.25 -14.18
CA LYS A 147 13.11 -0.25 -15.37
C LYS A 147 11.98 -1.27 -15.30
N ASN A 148 11.55 -1.61 -14.09
CA ASN A 148 10.46 -2.57 -13.87
C ASN A 148 9.10 -1.84 -13.86
N LEU A 149 8.05 -2.49 -14.38
CA LEU A 149 6.69 -1.98 -14.40
C LEU A 149 5.78 -2.88 -13.58
N TYR A 150 5.10 -2.32 -12.58
CA TYR A 150 4.06 -3.01 -11.85
C TYR A 150 2.69 -2.42 -12.18
N LEU A 151 1.75 -3.27 -12.58
CA LEU A 151 0.36 -2.92 -12.82
C LEU A 151 -0.53 -3.67 -11.84
N ASN A 152 -1.47 -2.98 -11.19
CA ASN A 152 -2.38 -3.57 -10.22
C ASN A 152 -3.82 -3.15 -10.50
N ALA A 153 -4.76 -4.08 -10.34
CA ALA A 153 -6.19 -3.83 -10.37
C ALA A 153 -6.82 -4.28 -9.05
N THR A 154 -7.70 -3.46 -8.49
CA THR A 154 -8.34 -3.72 -7.21
C THR A 154 -9.86 -3.59 -7.30
N THR A 155 -10.54 -4.36 -6.47
CA THR A 155 -11.98 -4.17 -6.24
C THR A 155 -12.32 -4.48 -4.78
N GLY A 156 -13.28 -3.75 -4.24
CA GLY A 156 -13.71 -3.92 -2.87
C GLY A 156 -15.21 -3.74 -2.70
N TYR A 157 -15.74 -4.26 -1.60
CA TYR A 157 -17.11 -4.05 -1.19
C TYR A 157 -17.20 -3.73 0.30
N SER A 158 -17.79 -2.58 0.61
CA SER A 158 -18.08 -2.16 1.98
C SER A 158 -19.49 -2.62 2.37
N PHE A 159 -19.56 -3.63 3.24
CA PHE A 159 -20.85 -4.10 3.77
C PHE A 159 -21.40 -3.14 4.82
N THR A 160 -20.52 -2.54 5.62
CA THR A 160 -20.84 -1.56 6.66
C THR A 160 -19.68 -0.57 6.82
N ASP A 161 -19.88 0.49 7.61
CA ASP A 161 -18.82 1.40 8.01
C ASP A 161 -17.66 0.70 8.76
N ALA A 162 -17.88 -0.51 9.28
CA ALA A 162 -16.90 -1.26 10.06
C ALA A 162 -16.36 -2.50 9.36
N PHE A 163 -16.94 -2.94 8.24
CA PHE A 163 -16.57 -4.20 7.60
C PHE A 163 -16.58 -4.09 6.09
N SER A 164 -15.44 -4.41 5.49
CA SER A 164 -15.22 -4.46 4.06
C SER A 164 -14.43 -5.70 3.66
N VAL A 165 -14.57 -6.07 2.39
CA VAL A 165 -13.69 -7.05 1.74
C VAL A 165 -13.12 -6.45 0.48
N ASP A 166 -11.95 -6.91 0.06
CA ASP A 166 -11.34 -6.49 -1.19
C ASP A 166 -10.45 -7.60 -1.77
N ALA A 167 -10.16 -7.46 -3.05
CA ALA A 167 -9.25 -8.31 -3.79
C ALA A 167 -8.37 -7.46 -4.71
N SER A 168 -7.16 -7.95 -4.96
CA SER A 168 -6.20 -7.35 -5.89
C SER A 168 -5.67 -8.39 -6.86
N LEU A 169 -5.31 -7.95 -8.06
CA LEU A 169 -4.58 -8.72 -9.06
C LEU A 169 -3.51 -7.81 -9.66
N GLY A 170 -2.26 -8.17 -9.45
CA GLY A 170 -1.09 -7.44 -9.92
C GLY A 170 -0.24 -8.26 -10.89
N ASN A 171 0.47 -7.57 -11.77
CA ASN A 171 1.49 -8.15 -12.62
C ASN A 171 2.74 -7.27 -12.56
N TYR A 172 3.89 -7.88 -12.26
CA TYR A 172 5.18 -7.23 -12.20
C TYR A 172 6.02 -7.67 -13.39
N GLN A 173 6.37 -6.71 -14.23
CA GLN A 173 7.20 -6.87 -15.41
C GLN A 173 8.61 -6.39 -15.12
N PHE A 174 9.60 -7.23 -15.35
CA PHE A 174 11.00 -6.91 -15.11
C PHE A 174 11.72 -6.59 -16.41
N ASP A 175 12.66 -5.63 -16.38
CA ASP A 175 13.58 -5.42 -17.51
C ASP A 175 14.58 -6.57 -17.63
N ASP A 176 14.96 -7.13 -16.48
CA ASP A 176 15.81 -8.31 -16.34
C ASP A 176 15.22 -9.26 -15.29
N GLY A 177 14.85 -10.47 -15.72
CA GLY A 177 14.15 -11.46 -14.89
C GLY A 177 12.87 -11.99 -15.53
N ASP A 178 12.17 -12.86 -14.79
CA ASP A 178 10.87 -13.38 -15.19
C ASP A 178 9.74 -12.53 -14.61
N ASP A 179 8.80 -12.15 -15.45
CA ASP A 179 7.56 -11.49 -15.02
C ASP A 179 6.72 -12.42 -14.16
N TYR A 180 5.99 -11.87 -13.20
CA TYR A 180 5.08 -12.66 -12.37
C TYR A 180 3.76 -11.94 -12.09
N THR A 181 2.77 -12.73 -11.71
CA THR A 181 1.43 -12.30 -11.30
C THR A 181 1.28 -12.56 -9.80
N ASN A 182 0.70 -11.61 -9.09
CA ASN A 182 0.27 -11.80 -7.71
C ASN A 182 -1.21 -11.48 -7.54
N TRP A 183 -1.83 -12.04 -6.52
CA TRP A 183 -3.18 -11.66 -6.14
C TRP A 183 -3.38 -11.75 -4.64
N SER A 184 -4.41 -11.03 -4.17
CA SER A 184 -4.83 -11.12 -2.78
C SER A 184 -6.33 -11.05 -2.65
N ILE A 185 -6.83 -11.59 -1.53
CA ILE A 185 -8.21 -11.38 -1.09
C ILE A 185 -8.23 -11.28 0.43
N GLY A 186 -8.94 -10.27 0.95
CA GLY A 186 -8.94 -10.00 2.38
C GLY A 186 -10.23 -9.39 2.87
N GLY A 187 -10.36 -9.37 4.19
CA GLY A 187 -11.42 -8.68 4.90
C GLY A 187 -10.84 -7.84 6.02
N THR A 188 -11.33 -6.61 6.12
CA THR A 188 -10.94 -5.67 7.18
C THR A 188 -12.13 -5.37 8.07
N TYR A 189 -11.92 -5.46 9.39
CA TYR A 189 -12.88 -5.04 10.40
C TYR A 189 -12.34 -3.89 11.24
N SER A 190 -13.08 -2.79 11.32
CA SER A 190 -12.70 -1.59 12.07
C SER A 190 -13.47 -1.51 13.39
N ALA A 191 -12.76 -1.55 14.51
CA ALA A 191 -13.35 -1.44 15.84
C ALA A 191 -12.41 -0.77 16.84
N LEU A 192 -12.98 0.04 17.74
CA LEU A 192 -12.25 0.68 18.85
C LEU A 192 -11.09 1.59 18.40
N GLY A 193 -11.15 2.12 17.18
CA GLY A 193 -10.07 2.91 16.59
C GLY A 193 -8.91 2.10 16.03
N PHE A 194 -9.09 0.77 15.89
CA PHE A 194 -8.15 -0.13 15.25
C PHE A 194 -8.78 -0.78 14.01
N GLY A 195 -7.95 -1.08 13.02
CA GLY A 195 -8.26 -1.98 11.91
C GLY A 195 -7.71 -3.37 12.20
N PHE A 196 -8.49 -4.39 11.85
CA PHE A 196 -8.11 -5.80 11.91
C PHE A 196 -8.29 -6.40 10.51
N ASP A 197 -7.18 -6.68 9.83
CA ASP A 197 -7.17 -7.24 8.47
C ASP A 197 -6.75 -8.71 8.51
N LEU A 198 -7.45 -9.55 7.75
CA LEU A 198 -7.04 -10.91 7.46
C LEU A 198 -7.05 -11.10 5.94
N ARG A 199 -5.90 -11.43 5.37
CA ARG A 199 -5.71 -11.48 3.92
C ARG A 199 -4.91 -12.68 3.48
N TYR A 200 -5.35 -13.30 2.41
CA TYR A 200 -4.60 -14.32 1.69
C TYR A 200 -3.84 -13.68 0.53
N TRP A 201 -2.60 -14.10 0.33
CA TRP A 201 -1.69 -13.68 -0.74
C TRP A 201 -1.15 -14.90 -1.46
N ASP A 202 -0.93 -14.76 -2.76
CA ASP A 202 -0.39 -15.82 -3.62
C ASP A 202 0.20 -15.23 -4.91
N THR A 203 1.13 -15.94 -5.51
CA THR A 203 1.86 -15.55 -6.72
C THR A 203 2.07 -16.75 -7.64
N ASP A 204 2.43 -16.51 -8.91
CA ASP A 204 2.88 -17.58 -9.82
C ASP A 204 4.42 -17.75 -9.83
N ILE A 205 5.12 -17.21 -8.82
CA ILE A 205 6.57 -17.41 -8.65
C ILE A 205 6.81 -18.81 -8.09
N ASP A 206 7.61 -19.61 -8.80
CA ASP A 206 8.05 -20.92 -8.33
C ASP A 206 9.43 -20.85 -7.67
N GLY A 207 9.63 -21.65 -6.62
CA GLY A 207 10.96 -21.93 -6.06
C GLY A 207 11.51 -20.90 -5.07
N SER A 208 10.65 -20.04 -4.51
CA SER A 208 11.00 -19.08 -3.45
C SER A 208 10.03 -19.19 -2.28
N ASN A 209 10.54 -19.51 -1.08
CA ASN A 209 9.71 -19.56 0.14
C ASN A 209 9.08 -18.18 0.46
N LEU A 210 9.77 -17.09 0.08
CA LEU A 210 9.25 -15.73 0.21
C LEU A 210 8.09 -15.44 -0.75
N ALA A 211 7.79 -16.31 -1.71
CA ALA A 211 6.67 -16.16 -2.63
C ALA A 211 5.54 -17.19 -2.43
N ASP A 212 5.70 -18.14 -1.50
CA ASP A 212 4.69 -19.13 -1.13
C ASP A 212 3.37 -18.48 -0.68
N GLU A 213 2.25 -19.16 -0.92
CA GLU A 213 0.96 -18.66 -0.48
C GLU A 213 0.87 -18.49 1.03
N ARG A 214 0.20 -17.42 1.48
CA ARG A 214 0.14 -17.12 2.92
C ARG A 214 -1.09 -16.36 3.34
N VAL A 215 -1.43 -16.52 4.62
CA VAL A 215 -2.46 -15.74 5.30
C VAL A 215 -1.78 -14.78 6.28
N VAL A 216 -2.03 -13.50 6.10
CA VAL A 216 -1.49 -12.42 6.92
C VAL A 216 -2.59 -11.83 7.78
N PHE A 217 -2.30 -11.65 9.06
CA PHE A 217 -3.14 -10.90 9.97
C PHE A 217 -2.44 -9.59 10.37
N THR A 218 -3.16 -8.48 10.26
CA THR A 218 -2.64 -7.15 10.59
C THR A 218 -3.55 -6.43 11.56
N ILE A 219 -2.96 -5.82 12.59
CA ILE A 219 -3.64 -4.84 13.45
C ILE A 219 -3.04 -3.47 13.14
N SER A 220 -3.88 -2.48 12.83
CA SER A 220 -3.42 -1.13 12.49
C SER A 220 -4.19 -0.04 13.23
N ARG A 221 -3.60 1.14 13.31
CA ARG A 221 -4.23 2.35 13.83
C ARG A 221 -3.72 3.60 13.13
N SER A 222 -4.65 4.45 12.74
CA SER A 222 -4.38 5.80 12.26
C SER A 222 -4.52 6.82 13.39
N MET A 223 -3.75 7.91 13.32
CA MET A 223 -3.65 8.98 14.32
C MET A 223 -3.81 10.35 13.67
#